data_AF-A0AAW1VPA6-F1
#
_entry.id   AF-A0AAW1VPA6-F1
#
_cell.length_a   1.000
_cell.length_b   1.000
_cell.length_c   1.000
_cell.angle_alpha   90.00
_cell.angle_beta   90.00
_cell.angle_gamma   90.00
#
_symmetry.space_group_name_H-M   'P 1'
#
loop_
_entity.id
_entity.type
_entity.pdbx_description
1 polymer ?
#
loop_
_entity_poly.entity_id
_entity_poly.type
_entity_poly.pdbx_seq_one_letter_code
_entity_poly.pdbx_strand_id
1 'polypeptide(L)'
;MGGLGKTTLAKQVYHHKEVRSHFDSFAWMCISQRCKVREVWEGILVKLISPTNEQRAEISNMKDDEIAKKLYLVQKEGRCLVVLDDIWSIRTFDSLKAAFPLNEESESRILLTTRNREVGLHSDRNGFLHQPQPLNDDESWELFEKMALTGRERISKCLTQLFYFYCFCLFTKD
;
A
#
# COMPACT_ATOMS: atom_id res chain seq x y z
N MET A 1 10.47 13.22 0.30
CA MET A 1 9.82 14.44 -0.23
C MET A 1 8.30 14.25 -0.35
N GLY A 2 7.51 15.28 -0.03
CA GLY A 2 6.04 15.29 -0.22
C GLY A 2 5.65 15.63 -1.67
N GLY A 3 4.42 15.33 -2.09
CA GLY A 3 3.89 15.78 -3.40
C GLY A 3 4.30 14.99 -4.64
N LEU A 4 5.29 14.08 -4.57
CA LEU A 4 5.78 13.28 -5.72
C LEU A 4 4.85 12.16 -6.22
N GLY A 5 3.54 12.20 -5.92
CA GLY A 5 2.62 11.20 -6.45
C GLY A 5 2.74 9.76 -5.89
N LYS A 6 3.48 9.51 -4.79
CA LYS A 6 3.62 8.16 -4.17
C LYS A 6 2.27 7.45 -3.94
N THR A 7 1.32 8.14 -3.32
CA THR A 7 -0.03 7.63 -3.08
C THR A 7 -0.77 7.38 -4.40
N THR A 8 -0.55 8.22 -5.42
CA THR A 8 -1.13 8.02 -6.76
C THR A 8 -0.58 6.76 -7.41
N LEU A 9 0.74 6.54 -7.37
CA LEU A 9 1.40 5.36 -7.90
C LEU A 9 0.91 4.09 -7.18
N ALA A 10 0.83 4.12 -5.85
CA ALA A 10 0.29 3.01 -5.07
C ALA A 10 -1.17 2.71 -5.43
N LYS A 11 -2.01 3.74 -5.69
CA LYS A 11 -3.40 3.55 -6.16
C LYS A 11 -3.43 2.87 -7.52
N GLN A 12 -2.56 3.25 -8.44
CA GLN A 12 -2.48 2.61 -9.75
C GLN A 12 -2.13 1.12 -9.63
N VAL A 13 -1.12 0.78 -8.83
CA VAL A 13 -0.75 -0.62 -8.54
C VAL A 13 -1.94 -1.37 -7.92
N TYR A 14 -2.57 -0.80 -6.89
CA TYR A 14 -3.69 -1.41 -6.17
C TYR A 14 -4.93 -1.66 -7.05
N HIS A 15 -5.11 -0.89 -8.12
CA HIS A 15 -6.21 -1.05 -9.07
C HIS A 15 -5.78 -1.69 -10.40
N HIS A 16 -4.50 -2.05 -10.55
CA HIS A 16 -4.01 -2.67 -11.77
C HIS A 16 -4.65 -4.03 -11.98
N LYS A 17 -5.06 -4.34 -13.22
CA LYS A 17 -5.82 -5.56 -13.54
C LYS A 17 -5.07 -6.83 -13.12
N GLU A 18 -3.79 -6.92 -13.43
CA GLU A 18 -2.96 -8.09 -13.12
C GLU A 18 -2.75 -8.26 -11.62
N VAL A 19 -2.53 -7.16 -10.91
CA VAL A 19 -2.43 -7.15 -9.44
C VAL A 19 -3.75 -7.63 -8.83
N ARG A 20 -4.89 -7.12 -9.36
CA ARG A 20 -6.24 -7.53 -8.93
C ARG A 20 -6.56 -8.98 -9.22
N SER A 21 -6.02 -9.57 -10.28
CA SER A 21 -6.19 -11.00 -10.57
C SER A 21 -5.26 -11.91 -9.78
N HIS A 22 -4.16 -11.38 -9.24
CA HIS A 22 -3.15 -12.17 -8.54
C HIS A 22 -3.49 -12.41 -7.06
N PHE A 23 -3.92 -11.36 -6.35
CA PHE A 23 -4.25 -11.45 -4.92
C PHE A 23 -5.74 -11.73 -4.69
N ASP A 24 -6.04 -12.49 -3.65
CA ASP A 24 -7.40 -12.88 -3.28
C ASP A 24 -8.09 -11.80 -2.43
N SER A 25 -7.33 -11.03 -1.68
CA SER A 25 -7.85 -9.97 -0.81
C SER A 25 -6.92 -8.76 -0.70
N PHE A 26 -7.53 -7.62 -0.37
CA PHE A 26 -6.85 -6.33 -0.43
C PHE A 26 -7.22 -5.47 0.77
N ALA A 27 -6.23 -4.77 1.32
CA ALA A 27 -6.46 -3.76 2.33
C ALA A 27 -5.63 -2.51 2.04
N TRP A 28 -6.23 -1.34 2.19
CA TRP A 28 -5.53 -0.07 2.14
C TRP A 28 -5.78 0.70 3.42
N MET A 29 -4.72 1.09 4.13
CA MET A 29 -4.80 1.95 5.31
C MET A 29 -3.96 3.20 5.11
N CYS A 30 -4.57 4.36 5.30
CA CYS A 30 -3.84 5.62 5.44
C CYS A 30 -3.43 5.77 6.90
N ILE A 31 -2.14 5.90 7.15
CA ILE A 31 -1.57 5.93 8.49
C ILE A 31 -1.40 7.38 8.91
N SER A 32 -2.34 7.89 9.71
CA SER A 32 -2.17 9.20 10.33
C SER A 32 -1.30 9.10 11.58
N GLN A 33 -0.64 10.20 11.98
CA GLN A 33 0.16 10.25 13.20
C GLN A 33 -0.65 9.97 14.49
N ARG A 34 -1.98 10.06 14.43
CA ARG A 34 -2.89 9.84 15.57
C ARG A 34 -3.57 8.48 15.55
N CYS A 35 -3.37 7.68 14.49
CA CYS A 35 -3.98 6.35 14.41
C CYS A 35 -3.40 5.44 15.49
N LYS A 36 -4.29 4.74 16.21
CA LYS A 36 -3.84 3.69 17.14
C LYS A 36 -3.45 2.46 16.35
N VAL A 37 -2.40 1.77 16.79
CA VAL A 37 -1.91 0.52 16.19
C VAL A 37 -3.04 -0.51 16.03
N ARG A 38 -3.85 -0.69 17.08
CA ARG A 38 -5.02 -1.58 17.07
C ARG A 38 -6.00 -1.25 15.95
N GLU A 39 -6.38 0.03 15.80
CA GLU A 39 -7.34 0.47 14.77
C GLU A 39 -6.81 0.18 13.35
N VAL A 40 -5.48 0.27 13.16
CA VAL A 40 -4.85 -0.11 11.89
C VAL A 40 -4.96 -1.61 11.66
N TRP A 41 -4.59 -2.44 12.64
CA TRP A 41 -4.67 -3.90 12.50
C TRP A 41 -6.12 -4.38 12.28
N GLU A 42 -7.08 -3.91 13.08
CA GLU A 42 -8.50 -4.23 12.90
C GLU A 42 -9.01 -3.80 11.52
N GLY A 43 -8.67 -2.58 11.10
CA GLY A 43 -9.06 -2.05 9.79
C GLY A 43 -8.54 -2.88 8.62
N ILE A 44 -7.31 -3.40 8.73
CA ILE A 44 -6.74 -4.31 7.72
C ILE A 44 -7.45 -5.66 7.78
N LEU A 45 -7.53 -6.26 8.96
CA LEU A 45 -8.11 -7.59 9.16
C LEU A 45 -9.54 -7.65 8.60
N VAL A 46 -10.37 -6.67 8.95
CA VAL A 46 -11.76 -6.56 8.48
C VAL A 46 -11.85 -6.43 6.94
N LYS A 47 -10.90 -5.74 6.30
CA LYS A 47 -10.86 -5.63 4.83
C LYS A 47 -10.41 -6.93 4.16
N LEU A 48 -9.49 -7.66 4.77
CA LEU A 48 -8.96 -8.90 4.21
C LEU A 48 -9.97 -10.05 4.30
N ILE A 49 -10.66 -10.20 5.44
CA ILE A 49 -11.55 -11.36 5.65
C ILE A 49 -13.03 -11.06 5.39
N SER A 50 -13.41 -9.79 5.20
CA SER A 50 -14.80 -9.37 4.97
C SER A 50 -15.82 -10.00 5.94
N PRO A 51 -15.64 -9.83 7.27
CA PRO A 51 -16.38 -10.60 8.27
C PRO A 51 -17.88 -10.25 8.33
N THR A 52 -18.70 -11.15 8.87
CA THR A 52 -20.10 -10.83 9.25
C THR A 52 -20.16 -9.83 10.41
N ASN A 53 -21.36 -9.35 10.77
CA ASN A 53 -21.51 -8.41 11.88
C ASN A 53 -21.16 -9.06 13.22
N GLU A 54 -21.51 -10.33 13.40
CA GLU A 54 -21.20 -11.13 14.58
C GLU A 54 -19.68 -11.29 14.72
N GLN A 55 -19.00 -11.65 13.63
CA GLN A 55 -17.55 -11.78 13.59
C GLN A 55 -16.83 -10.44 13.84
N ARG A 56 -17.39 -9.30 13.41
CA ARG A 56 -16.85 -7.98 13.76
C ARG A 56 -16.93 -7.72 15.25
N ALA A 57 -18.03 -8.07 15.90
CA ALA A 57 -18.16 -7.91 17.34
C ALA A 57 -17.14 -8.79 18.09
N GLU A 58 -16.89 -10.01 17.62
CA GLU A 58 -15.84 -10.88 18.15
C GLU A 58 -14.45 -10.24 18.01
N ILE A 59 -14.11 -9.70 16.83
CA ILE A 59 -12.82 -9.03 16.58
C ILE A 59 -12.66 -7.80 17.48
N SER A 60 -13.71 -6.99 17.65
CA SER A 60 -13.68 -5.82 18.53
C SER A 60 -13.44 -6.18 19.99
N ASN A 61 -13.76 -7.40 20.41
CA ASN A 61 -13.55 -7.89 21.77
C ASN A 61 -12.18 -8.59 21.96
N MET A 62 -11.45 -8.89 20.88
CA MET A 62 -10.12 -9.49 20.96
C MET A 62 -9.11 -8.52 21.58
N LYS A 63 -8.08 -9.05 22.24
CA LYS A 63 -6.92 -8.29 22.66
C LYS A 63 -6.05 -7.91 21.46
N ASP A 64 -5.18 -6.92 21.66
CA ASP A 64 -4.31 -6.40 20.60
C ASP A 64 -3.39 -7.49 20.00
N ASP A 65 -2.85 -8.38 20.84
CA ASP A 65 -2.01 -9.51 20.43
C ASP A 65 -2.79 -10.58 19.65
N GLU A 66 -4.05 -10.81 20.01
CA GLU A 66 -4.94 -11.72 19.30
C GLU A 66 -5.28 -11.19 17.89
N ILE A 67 -5.53 -9.88 17.77
CA ILE A 67 -5.77 -9.23 16.47
C ILE A 67 -4.52 -9.30 15.61
N ALA A 68 -3.35 -8.94 16.16
CA ALA A 68 -2.08 -9.01 15.44
C ALA A 68 -1.80 -10.43 14.94
N LYS A 69 -1.98 -11.44 15.81
CA LYS A 69 -1.79 -12.85 15.47
C LYS A 69 -2.77 -13.31 14.39
N LYS A 70 -4.04 -12.92 14.48
CA LYS A 70 -5.05 -13.28 13.48
C LYS A 70 -4.75 -12.65 12.13
N LEU A 71 -4.38 -11.37 12.11
CA LEU A 71 -3.96 -10.66 10.89
C LEU A 71 -2.69 -11.27 10.29
N TYR A 72 -1.75 -11.70 11.12
CA TYR A 72 -0.55 -12.42 10.70
C TYR A 72 -0.90 -13.71 9.98
N LEU A 73 -1.74 -14.56 10.58
CA LEU A 73 -2.14 -15.85 10.02
C LEU A 73 -2.89 -15.70 8.70
N VAL A 74 -3.82 -14.74 8.61
CA VAL A 74 -4.57 -14.44 7.36
C VAL A 74 -3.61 -14.13 6.20
N GLN A 75 -2.57 -13.33 6.45
CA GLN A 75 -1.59 -13.00 5.41
C GLN A 75 -0.62 -14.15 5.14
N LYS A 76 -0.27 -14.94 6.16
CA LYS A 76 0.61 -16.10 5.99
C LYS A 76 -0.03 -17.19 5.13
N GLU A 77 -1.31 -17.47 5.34
CA GLU A 77 -2.06 -18.54 4.67
C GLU A 77 -2.70 -18.11 3.34
N GLY A 78 -2.85 -16.80 3.11
CA GLY A 78 -3.50 -16.24 1.94
C GLY A 78 -2.57 -15.47 1.01
N ARG A 79 -3.17 -14.96 -0.08
CA ARG A 79 -2.53 -14.03 -1.02
C ARG A 79 -3.16 -12.66 -0.86
N CYS A 80 -2.65 -11.89 0.08
CA CYS A 80 -3.16 -10.56 0.40
C CYS A 80 -2.23 -9.47 -0.16
N LEU A 81 -2.81 -8.37 -0.64
CA LEU A 81 -2.07 -7.12 -0.83
C LEU A 81 -2.49 -6.08 0.22
N VAL A 82 -1.57 -5.71 1.11
CA VAL A 82 -1.80 -4.67 2.11
C VAL A 82 -1.01 -3.41 1.74
N VAL A 83 -1.70 -2.29 1.63
CA VAL A 83 -1.10 -0.96 1.43
C VAL A 83 -1.11 -0.19 2.75
N LEU A 84 0.06 0.19 3.25
CA LEU A 84 0.20 1.14 4.35
C LEU A 84 0.71 2.47 3.78
N ASP A 85 -0.20 3.43 3.66
CA ASP A 85 0.03 4.71 3.01
C ASP A 85 0.43 5.79 4.04
N ASP A 86 1.45 6.56 3.70
CA ASP A 86 2.03 7.69 4.46
C ASP A 86 2.62 7.29 5.83
N ILE A 87 3.44 6.22 5.89
CA ILE A 87 4.19 5.87 7.10
C ILE A 87 5.22 6.98 7.42
N TRP A 88 5.12 7.53 8.63
CA TRP A 88 5.88 8.73 9.04
C TRP A 88 7.29 8.43 9.56
N SER A 89 7.46 7.31 10.26
CA SER A 89 8.71 7.01 10.98
C SER A 89 8.95 5.52 11.13
N ILE A 90 10.20 5.15 11.39
CA ILE A 90 10.60 3.77 11.71
C ILE A 90 9.82 3.26 12.92
N ARG A 91 9.62 4.10 13.94
CA ARG A 91 8.85 3.75 15.14
C ARG A 91 7.40 3.39 14.81
N THR A 92 6.78 4.12 13.90
CA THR A 92 5.40 3.85 13.43
C THR A 92 5.33 2.50 12.71
N PHE A 93 6.32 2.19 11.87
CA PHE A 93 6.40 0.88 11.22
C PHE A 93 6.65 -0.24 12.24
N ASP A 94 7.61 -0.04 13.15
CA ASP A 94 7.95 -1.01 14.19
C ASP A 94 6.80 -1.33 15.13
N SER A 95 5.91 -0.37 15.40
CA SER A 95 4.71 -0.61 16.20
C SER A 95 3.65 -1.44 15.46
N LEU A 96 3.68 -1.43 14.12
CA LEU A 96 2.71 -2.15 13.28
C LEU A 96 3.21 -3.54 12.87
N LYS A 97 4.53 -3.72 12.70
CA LYS A 97 5.14 -4.88 12.03
C LYS A 97 4.80 -6.25 12.64
N ALA A 98 4.41 -6.29 13.92
CA ALA A 98 4.10 -7.54 14.63
C ALA A 98 2.96 -8.35 13.98
N ALA A 99 2.08 -7.70 13.22
CA ALA A 99 0.97 -8.36 12.55
C ALA A 99 1.28 -8.85 11.12
N PHE A 100 2.54 -8.80 10.68
CA PHE A 100 2.93 -9.03 9.28
C PHE A 100 4.02 -10.11 9.15
N PRO A 101 3.90 -11.06 8.20
CA PRO A 101 4.88 -12.12 7.98
C PRO A 101 6.09 -11.65 7.15
N LEU A 102 6.82 -10.64 7.63
CA LEU A 102 7.90 -9.97 6.87
C LEU A 102 9.12 -10.84 6.54
N ASN A 103 9.41 -11.87 7.36
CA ASN A 103 10.60 -12.70 7.24
C ASN A 103 10.28 -14.17 6.95
N GLU A 104 9.07 -14.45 6.49
CA GLU A 104 8.62 -15.81 6.16
C GLU A 104 8.19 -15.88 4.70
N GLU A 105 8.31 -17.07 4.11
CA GLU A 105 7.76 -17.29 2.78
C GLU A 105 6.23 -17.20 2.84
N SER A 106 5.68 -16.23 2.12
CA SER A 106 4.25 -16.00 1.97
C SER A 106 4.00 -15.44 0.57
N GLU A 107 2.81 -15.72 0.03
CA GLU A 107 2.35 -15.12 -1.22
C GLU A 107 1.73 -13.73 -1.02
N SER A 108 1.54 -13.30 0.23
CA SER A 108 1.10 -11.94 0.56
C SER A 108 2.20 -10.91 0.34
N ARG A 109 1.81 -9.67 0.02
CA ARG A 109 2.72 -8.53 -0.20
C ARG A 109 2.25 -7.30 0.55
N ILE A 110 3.22 -6.51 1.02
CA ILE A 110 2.97 -5.21 1.66
C ILE A 110 3.57 -4.12 0.79
N LEU A 111 2.75 -3.14 0.42
CA LEU A 111 3.17 -1.93 -0.26
C LEU A 111 3.16 -0.76 0.73
N LEU A 112 4.33 -0.15 0.94
CA LEU A 112 4.49 0.97 1.85
C LEU A 112 4.69 2.25 1.05
N THR A 113 4.01 3.34 1.43
CA THR A 113 4.40 4.67 0.98
C THR A 113 4.91 5.48 2.17
N THR A 114 6.00 6.20 1.96
CA THR A 114 6.62 7.03 3.00
C THR A 114 7.35 8.22 2.40
N ARG A 115 7.44 9.32 3.16
CA ARG A 115 8.30 10.47 2.81
C ARG A 115 9.73 10.30 3.33
N ASN A 116 9.94 9.37 4.26
CA ASN A 116 11.20 9.11 4.94
C ASN A 116 11.83 7.86 4.34
N ARG A 117 12.92 8.04 3.59
CA ARG A 117 13.63 6.96 2.90
C ARG A 117 14.10 5.86 3.87
N GLU A 118 14.48 6.22 5.08
CA GLU A 118 14.98 5.28 6.09
C GLU A 118 13.88 4.30 6.56
N VAL A 119 12.61 4.69 6.48
CA VAL A 119 11.50 3.75 6.73
C VAL A 119 11.50 2.63 5.71
N GLY A 120 11.66 2.95 4.42
CA GLY A 120 11.67 1.95 3.35
C GLY A 120 12.88 1.01 3.41
N LEU A 121 14.04 1.52 3.82
CA LEU A 121 15.25 0.71 4.03
C LEU A 121 15.14 -0.18 5.27
N HIS A 122 14.44 0.28 6.30
CA HIS A 122 14.25 -0.47 7.54
C HIS A 122 13.18 -1.56 7.42
N SER A 123 12.17 -1.37 6.57
CA SER A 123 11.00 -2.26 6.53
C SER A 123 11.28 -3.67 6.03
N ASP A 124 12.20 -3.81 5.07
CA ASP A 124 12.65 -5.09 4.53
C ASP A 124 13.98 -4.87 3.80
N ARG A 125 15.02 -5.63 4.15
CA ARG A 125 16.33 -5.56 3.49
C ARG A 125 16.32 -6.14 2.08
N ASN A 126 15.42 -7.08 1.80
CA ASN A 126 15.25 -7.71 0.49
C ASN A 126 14.10 -7.07 -0.31
N GLY A 127 13.44 -6.06 0.27
CA GLY A 127 12.30 -5.40 -0.33
C GLY A 127 12.68 -4.50 -1.50
N PHE A 128 11.75 -4.33 -2.44
CA PHE A 128 11.94 -3.40 -3.55
C PHE A 128 11.66 -1.96 -3.14
N LEU A 129 12.69 -1.11 -3.17
CA LEU A 129 12.57 0.32 -2.88
C LEU A 129 12.43 1.14 -4.17
N HIS A 130 11.23 1.65 -4.45
CA HIS A 130 11.01 2.62 -5.52
C HIS A 130 11.09 4.07 -5.01
N GLN A 131 11.89 4.91 -5.68
CA GLN A 131 11.99 6.34 -5.40
C GLN A 131 11.52 7.14 -6.63
N PRO A 132 10.26 7.62 -6.65
CA PRO A 132 9.76 8.43 -7.74
C PRO A 132 10.61 9.69 -7.92
N GLN A 133 10.93 10.01 -9.16
CA GLN A 133 11.59 11.26 -9.51
C GLN A 133 10.54 12.36 -9.75
N PRO A 134 10.91 13.65 -9.56
CA PRO A 134 10.09 14.76 -10.05
C PRO A 134 9.86 14.63 -11.55
N LEU A 135 8.71 15.12 -12.02
CA LEU A 135 8.44 15.26 -13.45
C LEU A 135 9.41 16.28 -14.05
N ASN A 136 9.86 16.05 -15.27
CA ASN A 136 10.59 17.07 -16.03
C ASN A 136 9.66 18.18 -16.53
N ASP A 137 10.20 19.21 -17.18
CA ASP A 137 9.44 20.38 -17.61
C ASP A 137 8.32 20.02 -18.60
N ASP A 138 8.60 19.12 -19.55
CA ASP A 138 7.64 18.67 -20.56
C ASP A 138 6.50 17.85 -19.92
N GLU A 139 6.85 16.89 -19.05
CA GLU A 139 5.89 16.07 -18.30
C GLU A 139 5.04 16.93 -17.35
N SER A 140 5.64 17.94 -16.72
CA SER A 140 4.96 18.89 -15.85
C SER A 140 3.98 19.76 -16.63
N TRP A 141 4.39 20.25 -17.81
CA TRP A 141 3.54 21.04 -18.69
C TRP A 141 2.37 20.20 -19.21
N GLU A 142 2.62 18.97 -19.65
CA GLU A 142 1.58 18.06 -20.10
C GLU A 142 0.56 17.76 -18.98
N LEU A 143 1.04 17.53 -17.76
CA LEU A 143 0.17 17.34 -16.59
C LEU A 143 -0.67 18.61 -16.33
N PHE A 144 -0.05 19.80 -16.41
CA PHE A 144 -0.74 21.07 -16.22
C PHE A 144 -1.84 21.28 -17.26
N GLU A 145 -1.55 21.09 -18.55
CA GLU A 145 -2.53 21.20 -19.63
C GLU A 145 -3.70 20.25 -19.40
N LYS A 146 -3.44 19.00 -19.03
CA LYS A 146 -4.49 18.03 -18.70
C LYS A 146 -5.35 18.47 -17.50
N MET A 147 -4.75 19.08 -16.48
CA MET A 147 -5.48 19.56 -15.30
C MET A 147 -6.33 20.81 -15.62
N ALA A 148 -5.77 21.75 -16.39
CA ALA A 148 -6.38 23.05 -16.66
C ALA A 148 -7.42 23.02 -17.78
N LEU A 149 -7.21 22.19 -18.81
CA LEU A 149 -8.01 22.23 -20.04
C LEU A 149 -9.10 21.16 -20.10
N THR A 150 -8.89 19.98 -19.49
CA THR A 150 -9.80 18.83 -19.69
C THR A 150 -10.90 18.66 -18.64
N GLY A 151 -10.93 19.47 -17.57
CA GLY A 151 -11.82 19.22 -16.43
C GLY A 151 -11.52 17.86 -15.75
N ARG A 152 -11.96 17.69 -14.49
CA ARG A 152 -11.53 16.57 -13.62
C ARG A 152 -11.87 15.15 -14.12
N GLU A 153 -12.67 14.98 -15.18
CA GLU A 153 -13.25 13.68 -15.56
C GLU A 153 -12.35 12.77 -16.41
N ARG A 154 -11.29 13.28 -17.06
CA ARG A 154 -10.46 12.46 -17.99
C ARG A 154 -9.10 11.98 -17.45
N ILE A 155 -8.74 12.34 -16.22
CA ILE A 155 -7.38 12.17 -15.69
C ILE A 155 -7.03 10.70 -15.39
N SER A 156 -8.02 9.84 -15.12
CA SER A 156 -7.79 8.44 -14.74
C SER A 156 -7.22 7.57 -15.87
N LYS A 157 -7.43 7.93 -17.14
CA LYS A 157 -6.98 7.13 -18.28
C LYS A 157 -5.56 7.45 -18.75
N CYS A 158 -5.05 8.65 -18.47
CA CYS A 158 -3.80 9.13 -19.08
C CYS A 158 -2.57 8.95 -18.18
N LEU A 159 -2.73 8.92 -16.85
CA LEU A 159 -1.66 8.50 -15.93
C LEU A 159 -1.22 7.04 -16.16
N THR A 160 -2.05 6.24 -16.85
CA THR A 160 -1.72 4.87 -17.24
C THR A 160 -0.65 4.81 -18.34
N GLN A 161 -0.56 5.83 -19.21
CA GLN A 161 0.40 5.83 -20.34
C GLN A 161 1.83 6.20 -19.90
N LEU A 162 2.01 7.20 -19.04
CA LEU A 162 3.32 7.48 -18.41
C LEU A 162 3.78 6.32 -17.51
N PHE A 163 2.84 5.56 -16.95
CA PHE A 163 3.10 4.38 -16.11
C PHE A 163 3.54 3.14 -16.91
N TYR A 164 3.06 2.93 -18.15
CA TYR A 164 3.53 1.80 -18.99
C TYR A 164 5.04 1.86 -19.23
N PHE A 165 5.62 3.07 -19.29
CA PHE A 165 7.06 3.25 -19.46
C PHE A 165 7.86 2.84 -18.21
N TYR A 166 7.31 3.04 -17.00
CA TYR A 166 7.97 2.65 -15.74
C TYR A 166 7.68 1.20 -15.32
N CYS A 167 6.50 0.65 -15.65
CA CYS A 167 6.13 -0.71 -15.28
C CYS A 167 6.85 -1.76 -16.15
N PHE A 168 7.23 -1.43 -17.40
CA PHE A 168 8.03 -2.32 -18.25
C PHE A 168 9.42 -2.62 -17.67
N CYS A 169 10.01 -1.66 -16.93
CA CYS A 169 11.29 -1.85 -16.23
C CYS A 169 11.19 -2.70 -14.95
N LEU A 170 9.99 -2.99 -14.45
CA LEU A 170 9.77 -3.75 -13.22
C LEU A 170 9.52 -5.25 -13.46
N PHE A 171 9.19 -5.64 -14.69
CA PHE A 171 8.84 -7.03 -15.04
C PHE A 171 9.72 -7.64 -16.16
N THR A 172 10.80 -6.98 -16.56
CA THR A 172 11.81 -7.56 -17.47
C THR A 172 13.20 -7.51 -16.84
N LYS A 173 13.40 -8.38 -15.84
CA LYS A 173 14.72 -8.90 -15.46
C LYS A 173 14.57 -10.38 -15.16
N ASP A 174 14.47 -11.15 -16.24
CA ASP A 174 15.26 -12.37 -16.39
C ASP A 174 16.39 -12.05 -17.37
#